data_AF-F8L1H8-F1
#
_entry.id   AF-F8L1H8-F1
#
_cell.length_a   1.000
_cell.length_b   1.000
_cell.length_c   1.000
_cell.angle_alpha   90.00
_cell.angle_beta   90.00
_cell.angle_gamma   90.00
#
_symmetry.space_group_name_H-M   'P 1'
#
loop_
_entity.id
_entity.type
_entity.pdbx_description
1 polymer ?
#
loop_
_entity_poly.entity_id
_entity_poly.type
_entity_poly.pdbx_seq_one_letter_code
_entity_poly.pdbx_strand_id
1 'polypeptide(L)'
;MSDDPRIPFTMKFEEGLEECKDHLPESLLEVCRKHFDKDINLLALADGSCVIHRDFRPGNLIASNEKMPGIIDWSSGRGGVAEDDFCPLELGEWPAAYKTSFIEGYASIRKVPDYKQIMPLLRLNRAVAAVGFTVKRGTWKSKNSKLYQFNLRYLESLAAGKGV
;
A
#
# COMPACT_ATOMS: atom_id res chain seq x y z
N MET A 1 -21.21 10.52 3.80
CA MET A 1 -19.74 10.26 3.82
C MET A 1 -19.16 11.03 2.66
N SER A 2 -17.99 11.65 2.80
CA SER A 2 -17.39 12.37 1.68
C SER A 2 -16.96 11.39 0.59
N ASP A 3 -17.28 11.69 -0.67
CA ASP A 3 -16.84 10.90 -1.84
C ASP A 3 -15.34 11.11 -2.16
N ASP A 4 -14.69 12.07 -1.48
CA ASP A 4 -13.29 12.38 -1.67
C ASP A 4 -12.38 11.33 -1.03
N PRO A 5 -11.64 10.51 -1.81
CA PRO A 5 -10.78 9.46 -1.29
C PRO A 5 -9.63 9.98 -0.43
N ARG A 6 -9.28 11.28 -0.54
CA ARG A 6 -8.20 11.89 0.25
C ARG A 6 -8.51 11.88 1.74
N ILE A 7 -9.75 12.09 2.14
CA ILE A 7 -10.14 12.17 3.56
C ILE A 7 -9.86 10.85 4.31
N PRO A 8 -10.45 9.71 3.92
CA PRO A 8 -10.19 8.45 4.61
C PRO A 8 -8.72 8.00 4.46
N PHE A 9 -8.06 8.35 3.36
CA PHE A 9 -6.64 8.04 3.15
C PHE A 9 -5.74 8.83 4.12
N THR A 10 -5.94 10.14 4.24
CA THR A 10 -5.23 11.00 5.21
C THR A 10 -5.44 10.52 6.63
N MET A 11 -6.68 10.24 7.04
CA MET A 11 -6.94 9.72 8.39
C MET A 11 -6.12 8.46 8.70
N LYS A 12 -6.02 7.52 7.76
CA LYS A 12 -5.25 6.29 7.96
C LYS A 12 -3.74 6.49 7.93
N PHE A 13 -3.27 7.45 7.13
CA PHE A 13 -1.86 7.82 7.14
C PHE A 13 -1.45 8.46 8.47
N GLU A 14 -2.25 9.39 8.99
CA GLU A 14 -2.00 10.03 10.29
C GLU A 14 -2.04 9.03 11.45
N GLU A 15 -3.00 8.10 11.44
CA GLU A 15 -3.05 7.00 12.42
C GLU A 15 -1.75 6.20 12.42
N GLY A 16 -1.23 5.86 11.23
CA GLY A 16 0.04 5.14 11.09
C GLY A 16 1.25 5.96 11.54
N LEU A 17 1.29 7.26 11.25
CA LEU A 17 2.38 8.14 11.72
C LEU A 17 2.38 8.27 13.25
N GLU A 18 1.22 8.43 13.87
CA GLU A 18 1.12 8.50 15.33
C GLU A 18 1.59 7.19 15.98
N GLU A 19 1.24 6.03 15.40
CA GLU A 19 1.76 4.73 15.84
C GLU A 19 3.29 4.59 15.70
N CYS A 20 3.93 5.40 14.86
CA CYS A 20 5.37 5.41 14.67
C CYS A 20 6.12 6.42 15.56
N LYS A 21 5.44 7.38 16.17
CA LYS A 21 6.03 8.61 16.73
C LYS A 21 7.11 8.38 17.79
N ASP A 22 6.88 7.46 18.71
CA ASP A 22 7.83 7.17 19.80
C ASP A 22 8.96 6.22 19.39
N HIS A 23 8.94 5.75 18.14
CA HIS A 23 9.84 4.71 17.64
C HIS A 23 10.72 5.17 16.48
N LEU A 24 10.24 6.11 15.66
CA LEU A 24 10.99 6.66 14.53
C LEU A 24 11.50 8.07 14.87
N PRO A 25 12.65 8.49 14.34
CA PRO A 25 13.11 9.87 14.50
C PRO A 25 12.11 10.87 13.91
N GLU A 26 11.88 12.00 14.59
CA GLU A 26 10.96 13.04 14.12
C GLU A 26 11.28 13.50 12.69
N SER A 27 12.57 13.64 12.36
CA SER A 27 13.02 14.02 11.01
C SER A 27 12.58 13.04 9.92
N LEU A 28 12.44 11.74 10.25
CA LEU A 28 11.94 10.74 9.31
C LEU A 28 10.41 10.86 9.13
N LEU A 29 9.68 11.16 10.21
CA LEU A 29 8.23 11.40 10.16
C LEU A 29 7.91 12.65 9.32
N GLU A 30 8.68 13.72 9.50
CA GLU A 30 8.57 14.95 8.69
C GLU A 30 8.82 14.68 7.20
N VAL A 31 9.82 13.86 6.86
CA VAL A 31 10.07 13.44 5.48
C VAL A 31 8.87 12.67 4.92
N CYS A 32 8.34 11.69 5.68
CA CYS A 32 7.16 10.93 5.27
C CYS A 32 5.97 11.86 5.00
N ARG A 33 5.71 12.80 5.91
CA ARG A 33 4.64 13.80 5.77
C ARG A 33 4.85 14.67 4.54
N LYS A 34 6.06 15.15 4.28
CA LYS A 34 6.37 15.95 3.08
C LYS A 34 6.10 15.19 1.78
N HIS A 35 6.45 13.90 1.71
CA HIS A 35 6.14 13.07 0.55
C HIS A 35 4.63 12.84 0.40
N PHE A 36 3.93 12.63 1.52
CA PHE A 36 2.48 12.48 1.53
C PHE A 36 1.78 13.75 1.02
N ASP A 37 2.10 14.92 1.59
CA ASP A 37 1.48 16.21 1.24
C ASP A 37 1.69 16.59 -0.22
N LYS A 38 2.86 16.23 -0.77
CA LYS A 38 3.19 16.45 -2.18
C LYS A 38 2.25 15.69 -3.12
N ASP A 39 1.98 14.42 -2.81
CA ASP A 39 1.38 13.49 -3.75
C ASP A 39 -0.10 13.17 -3.44
N ILE A 40 -0.65 13.58 -2.28
CA ILE A 40 -2.02 13.24 -1.84
C ILE A 40 -3.11 13.66 -2.84
N ASN A 41 -2.90 14.76 -3.57
CA ASN A 41 -3.85 15.23 -4.58
C ASN A 41 -3.95 14.30 -5.80
N LEU A 42 -3.00 13.39 -6.01
CA LEU A 42 -3.10 12.36 -7.05
C LEU A 42 -4.29 11.43 -6.84
N LEU A 43 -4.77 11.25 -5.60
CA LEU A 43 -5.98 10.47 -5.34
C LEU A 43 -7.24 11.09 -5.96
N ALA A 44 -7.26 12.40 -6.22
CA ALA A 44 -8.38 13.04 -6.92
C ALA A 44 -8.43 12.68 -8.42
N LEU A 45 -7.34 12.11 -8.96
CA LEU A 45 -7.26 11.61 -10.34
C LEU A 45 -7.64 10.12 -10.45
N ALA A 46 -7.80 9.43 -9.32
CA ALA A 46 -8.21 8.03 -9.30
C ALA A 46 -9.67 7.88 -9.77
N ASP A 47 -10.00 6.71 -10.29
CA ASP A 47 -11.32 6.39 -10.85
C ASP A 47 -12.35 6.04 -9.76
N GLY A 48 -12.50 6.97 -8.81
CA GLY A 48 -13.40 6.90 -7.66
C GLY A 48 -12.98 5.91 -6.57
N SER A 49 -13.72 5.92 -5.47
CA SER A 49 -13.56 4.92 -4.41
C SER A 49 -14.21 3.59 -4.79
N CYS A 50 -13.54 2.48 -4.52
CA CYS A 50 -14.05 1.13 -4.68
C CYS A 50 -13.68 0.25 -3.48
N VAL A 51 -14.22 -0.96 -3.42
CA VAL A 51 -13.78 -1.98 -2.47
C VAL A 51 -12.43 -2.52 -2.94
N ILE A 52 -11.45 -2.56 -2.05
CA ILE A 52 -10.10 -3.06 -2.28
C ILE A 52 -9.75 -4.14 -1.27
N HIS A 53 -8.89 -5.09 -1.67
CA HIS A 53 -8.45 -6.21 -0.85
C HIS A 53 -7.30 -5.84 0.11
N ARG A 54 -6.40 -4.96 -0.32
CA ARG A 54 -5.15 -4.51 0.33
C ARG A 54 -4.07 -5.57 0.55
N ASP A 55 -4.43 -6.86 0.55
CA ASP A 55 -3.47 -7.98 0.56
C ASP A 55 -3.64 -8.86 -0.70
N PHE A 56 -3.79 -8.23 -1.87
CA PHE A 56 -4.06 -8.95 -3.13
C PHE A 56 -2.79 -9.64 -3.64
N ARG A 57 -2.43 -10.77 -3.04
CA ARG A 57 -1.24 -11.56 -3.35
C ARG A 57 -1.58 -13.04 -3.56
N PRO A 58 -0.72 -13.85 -4.21
CA PRO A 58 -1.04 -15.23 -4.57
C PRO A 58 -1.50 -16.10 -3.40
N GLY A 59 -0.99 -15.86 -2.19
CA GLY A 59 -1.40 -16.59 -0.98
C GLY A 59 -2.87 -16.44 -0.59
N ASN A 60 -3.56 -15.42 -1.13
CA ASN A 60 -4.97 -15.14 -0.86
C ASN A 60 -5.89 -15.49 -2.03
N LEU A 61 -5.37 -16.20 -3.04
CA LEU A 61 -6.12 -16.64 -4.22
C LEU A 61 -6.35 -18.15 -4.18
N ILE A 62 -7.58 -18.56 -4.42
CA ILE A 62 -7.90 -19.97 -4.64
C ILE A 62 -7.82 -20.22 -6.14
N ALA A 63 -6.95 -21.13 -6.55
CA ALA A 63 -6.82 -21.58 -7.93
C ALA A 63 -7.21 -23.07 -8.05
N SER A 64 -8.01 -23.42 -9.04
CA SER A 64 -8.45 -24.79 -9.33
C SER A 64 -8.77 -24.95 -10.82
N ASN A 65 -8.25 -26.01 -11.44
CA ASN A 65 -8.51 -26.34 -12.85
C ASN A 65 -8.39 -25.14 -13.80
N GLU A 66 -7.25 -24.45 -13.74
CA GLU A 66 -6.93 -23.24 -14.55
C GLU A 66 -7.89 -22.05 -14.35
N LYS A 67 -8.74 -22.11 -13.33
CA LYS A 67 -9.64 -21.03 -12.91
C LYS A 67 -9.23 -20.49 -11.56
N MET A 68 -9.68 -19.26 -11.28
CA MET A 68 -9.55 -18.61 -9.98
C MET A 68 -10.94 -18.47 -9.35
N PRO A 69 -11.47 -19.52 -8.71
CA PRO A 69 -12.84 -19.51 -8.18
C PRO A 69 -13.06 -18.58 -6.99
N GLY A 70 -12.01 -18.07 -6.34
CA GLY A 70 -12.21 -17.23 -5.17
C GLY A 70 -10.98 -16.46 -4.69
N ILE A 71 -11.28 -15.43 -3.90
CA ILE A 71 -10.33 -14.55 -3.20
C ILE A 71 -10.71 -14.61 -1.72
N ILE A 72 -9.73 -14.84 -0.83
CA ILE A 72 -9.93 -15.02 0.61
C ILE A 72 -9.12 -14.01 1.43
N ASP A 73 -9.32 -13.98 2.74
CA ASP A 73 -8.63 -13.08 3.69
C ASP A 73 -8.88 -11.58 3.45
N TRP A 74 -10.16 -11.22 3.42
CA TRP A 74 -10.64 -9.84 3.33
C TRP A 74 -10.46 -9.04 4.64
N SER A 75 -9.69 -9.53 5.61
CA SER A 75 -9.53 -8.89 6.93
C SER A 75 -8.95 -7.47 6.85
N SER A 76 -8.18 -7.19 5.80
CA SER A 76 -7.61 -5.86 5.49
C SER A 76 -8.46 -5.03 4.52
N GLY A 77 -9.50 -5.63 3.95
CA GLY A 77 -10.33 -5.07 2.90
C GLY A 77 -11.15 -3.88 3.39
N ARG A 78 -11.30 -2.87 2.51
CA ARG A 78 -11.94 -1.58 2.84
C ARG A 78 -12.30 -0.80 1.59
N GLY A 79 -12.92 0.37 1.75
CA GLY A 79 -13.02 1.36 0.68
C GLY A 79 -11.69 2.08 0.44
N GLY A 80 -11.32 2.27 -0.82
CA GLY A 80 -10.09 2.97 -1.23
C GLY A 80 -10.02 3.13 -2.75
N VAL A 81 -8.82 3.31 -3.31
CA VAL A 81 -8.60 3.43 -4.76
C VAL A 81 -8.07 2.11 -5.32
N ALA A 82 -8.49 1.72 -6.54
CA ALA A 82 -8.17 0.40 -7.10
C ALA A 82 -6.66 0.12 -7.20
N GLU A 83 -5.87 1.17 -7.39
CA GLU A 83 -4.40 1.16 -7.48
C GLU A 83 -3.72 0.58 -6.23
N ASP A 84 -4.38 0.60 -5.07
CA ASP A 84 -3.84 0.02 -3.82
C ASP A 84 -3.66 -1.51 -3.93
N ASP A 85 -4.51 -2.19 -4.70
CA ASP A 85 -4.41 -3.63 -4.97
C ASP A 85 -3.33 -3.96 -6.03
N PHE A 86 -2.76 -2.94 -6.68
CA PHE A 86 -1.64 -3.11 -7.60
C PHE A 86 -0.30 -3.06 -6.84
N CYS A 87 -0.26 -2.53 -5.61
CA CYS A 87 0.96 -2.47 -4.82
C CYS A 87 1.67 -3.84 -4.66
N PRO A 88 1.00 -4.96 -4.34
CA PRO A 88 1.65 -6.25 -4.24
C PRO A 88 2.42 -6.67 -5.52
N LEU A 89 1.94 -6.25 -6.70
CA LEU A 89 2.62 -6.53 -7.98
C LEU A 89 3.95 -5.77 -8.10
N GLU A 90 4.00 -4.54 -7.57
CA GLU A 90 5.20 -3.70 -7.61
C GLU A 90 6.18 -3.99 -6.46
N LEU A 91 5.69 -4.56 -5.36
CA LEU A 91 6.48 -4.87 -4.16
C LEU A 91 7.13 -6.28 -4.21
N GLY A 92 6.98 -7.00 -5.32
CA GLY A 92 7.54 -8.34 -5.49
C GLY A 92 6.81 -9.43 -4.70
N GLU A 93 5.58 -9.17 -4.27
CA GLU A 93 4.72 -10.18 -3.63
C GLU A 93 4.14 -11.15 -4.68
N TRP A 94 4.17 -10.76 -5.95
CA TRP A 94 3.88 -11.58 -7.11
C TRP A 94 5.15 -11.93 -7.88
N PRO A 95 5.23 -13.14 -8.49
CA PRO A 95 6.24 -13.42 -9.50
C PRO A 95 6.10 -12.45 -10.68
N ALA A 96 7.21 -11.85 -11.11
CA ALA A 96 7.23 -10.80 -12.14
C ALA A 96 6.55 -11.24 -13.46
N ALA A 97 6.58 -12.53 -13.79
CA ALA A 97 5.94 -13.10 -14.97
C ALA A 97 4.42 -12.87 -15.03
N TYR A 98 3.75 -12.69 -13.90
CA TYR A 98 2.29 -12.50 -13.85
C TYR A 98 1.84 -11.05 -14.03
N LYS A 99 2.75 -10.08 -13.97
CA LYS A 99 2.41 -8.65 -14.04
C LYS A 99 1.69 -8.32 -15.35
N THR A 100 2.22 -8.76 -16.49
CA THR A 100 1.63 -8.50 -17.80
C THR A 100 0.22 -9.07 -17.90
N SER A 101 0.04 -10.36 -17.57
CA SER A 101 -1.28 -11.00 -17.63
C SER A 101 -2.29 -10.39 -16.66
N PHE A 102 -1.86 -9.94 -15.47
CA PHE A 102 -2.73 -9.24 -14.54
C PHE A 102 -3.25 -7.92 -15.15
N ILE A 103 -2.34 -7.11 -15.71
CA ILE A 103 -2.68 -5.81 -16.32
C ILE A 103 -3.58 -6.00 -17.54
N GLU A 104 -3.31 -6.98 -18.40
CA GLU A 104 -4.14 -7.32 -19.56
C GLU A 104 -5.55 -7.79 -19.12
N GLY A 105 -5.63 -8.64 -18.09
CA GLY A 105 -6.89 -9.09 -17.52
C GLY A 105 -7.71 -7.91 -16.97
N TYR A 106 -7.09 -7.02 -16.21
CA TYR A 106 -7.74 -5.80 -15.72
C TYR A 106 -8.25 -4.92 -16.88
N ALA A 107 -7.39 -4.68 -17.88
CA ALA A 107 -7.69 -3.87 -19.06
C ALA A 107 -8.91 -4.36 -19.86
N SER A 108 -9.18 -5.68 -19.82
CA SER A 108 -10.34 -6.27 -20.50
C SER A 108 -11.69 -5.87 -19.90
N ILE A 109 -11.72 -5.39 -18.65
CA ILE A 109 -12.93 -5.01 -17.92
C ILE A 109 -12.97 -3.50 -17.65
N ARG A 110 -11.83 -2.90 -17.30
CA ARG A 110 -11.73 -1.48 -16.92
C ARG A 110 -10.44 -0.89 -17.45
N LYS A 111 -10.46 0.41 -17.76
CA LYS A 111 -9.25 1.15 -18.12
C LYS A 111 -8.22 1.01 -17.00
N VAL A 112 -7.01 0.58 -17.34
CA VAL A 112 -5.91 0.48 -16.39
C VAL A 112 -5.56 1.90 -15.92
N PRO A 113 -5.57 2.17 -14.60
CA PRO A 113 -5.18 3.47 -14.07
C PRO A 113 -3.71 3.76 -14.37
N ASP A 114 -3.33 5.04 -14.49
CA ASP A 114 -1.91 5.42 -14.47
C ASP A 114 -1.38 5.34 -13.03
N TYR A 115 -1.26 4.10 -12.56
CA TYR A 115 -0.94 3.82 -11.18
C TYR A 115 0.53 4.10 -10.85
N LYS A 116 1.39 4.32 -11.86
CA LYS A 116 2.82 4.59 -11.64
C LYS A 116 3.05 5.89 -10.88
N GLN A 117 2.27 6.92 -11.20
CA GLN A 117 2.39 8.23 -10.55
C GLN A 117 1.96 8.17 -9.07
N ILE A 118 0.93 7.38 -8.75
CA ILE A 118 0.38 7.27 -7.39
C ILE A 118 1.09 6.20 -6.54
N MET A 119 1.79 5.24 -7.17
CA MET A 119 2.45 4.13 -6.48
C MET A 119 3.39 4.57 -5.34
N PRO A 120 4.22 5.64 -5.46
CA PRO A 120 5.04 6.11 -4.34
C PRO A 120 4.22 6.50 -3.10
N LEU A 121 3.09 7.19 -3.29
CA LEU A 121 2.17 7.57 -2.22
C LEU A 121 1.54 6.32 -1.55
N LEU A 122 1.06 5.38 -2.36
CA LEU A 122 0.43 4.15 -1.85
C LEU A 122 1.44 3.28 -1.09
N ARG A 123 2.67 3.15 -1.63
CA ARG A 123 3.77 2.44 -0.97
C ARG A 123 4.20 3.11 0.33
N LEU A 124 4.27 4.45 0.36
CA LEU A 124 4.52 5.22 1.58
C LEU A 124 3.46 4.93 2.64
N ASN A 125 2.18 5.03 2.30
CA ASN A 125 1.09 4.76 3.22
C ASN A 125 1.12 3.31 3.74
N ARG A 126 1.39 2.32 2.88
CA ARG A 126 1.58 0.91 3.27
C ARG A 126 2.77 0.73 4.22
N ALA A 127 3.89 1.39 3.93
CA ALA A 127 5.11 1.26 4.74
C ALA A 127 4.93 1.87 6.14
N VAL A 128 4.36 3.07 6.23
CA VAL A 128 4.01 3.70 7.51
C VAL A 128 3.03 2.81 8.29
N ALA A 129 1.97 2.32 7.65
CA ALA A 129 1.00 1.43 8.31
C ALA A 129 1.63 0.11 8.79
N ALA A 130 2.54 -0.48 8.01
CA ALA A 130 3.22 -1.72 8.40
C ALA A 130 4.17 -1.49 9.59
N VAL A 131 4.93 -0.40 9.57
CA VAL A 131 5.81 -0.03 10.70
C VAL A 131 4.97 0.24 11.95
N GLY A 132 3.99 1.15 11.86
CA GLY A 132 3.08 1.50 12.96
C GLY A 132 2.39 0.27 13.57
N PHE A 133 1.84 -0.61 12.73
CA PHE A 133 1.23 -1.86 13.17
C PHE A 133 2.20 -2.72 13.99
N THR A 134 3.41 -2.94 13.49
CA THR A 134 4.38 -3.80 14.18
C THR A 134 4.88 -3.20 15.49
N VAL A 135 4.99 -1.87 15.57
CA VAL A 135 5.32 -1.10 16.79
C VAL A 135 4.18 -1.23 17.80
N LYS A 136 2.95 -0.87 17.41
CA LYS A 136 1.74 -0.98 18.24
C LYS A 136 1.50 -2.38 18.79
N ARG A 137 1.83 -3.42 18.01
CA ARG A 137 1.71 -4.82 18.44
C ARG A 137 2.90 -5.32 19.27
N GLY A 138 3.98 -4.55 19.40
CA GLY A 138 5.21 -4.97 20.09
C GLY A 138 5.93 -6.12 19.37
N THR A 139 5.78 -6.25 18.05
CA THR A 139 6.26 -7.41 17.26
C THR A 139 7.42 -7.08 16.31
N TRP A 140 7.84 -5.82 16.26
CA TRP A 140 8.90 -5.30 15.38
C TRP A 140 10.29 -5.94 15.63
N LYS A 141 10.56 -6.48 16.83
CA LYS A 141 11.77 -7.27 17.14
C LYS A 141 11.60 -8.79 17.02
N SER A 142 10.38 -9.29 16.77
CA SER A 142 10.07 -10.73 16.86
C SER A 142 9.51 -11.25 15.53
N LYS A 143 8.28 -11.78 15.55
CA LYS A 143 7.64 -12.45 14.40
C LYS A 143 7.48 -11.56 13.17
N ASN A 144 7.39 -10.24 13.36
CA ASN A 144 7.22 -9.27 12.26
C ASN A 144 8.49 -8.46 11.98
N SER A 145 9.65 -8.88 12.48
CA SER A 145 10.91 -8.13 12.31
C SER A 145 11.29 -7.91 10.85
N LYS A 146 11.13 -8.92 9.99
CA LYS A 146 11.40 -8.79 8.55
C LYS A 146 10.49 -7.76 7.88
N LEU A 147 9.20 -7.77 8.21
CA LEU A 147 8.21 -6.82 7.70
C LEU A 147 8.55 -5.39 8.14
N TYR A 148 8.87 -5.21 9.43
CA TYR A 148 9.29 -3.93 9.98
C TYR A 148 10.54 -3.40 9.26
N GLN A 149 11.60 -4.21 9.17
CA GLN A 149 12.88 -3.80 8.56
C GLN A 149 12.77 -3.55 7.05
N PHE A 150 11.90 -4.27 6.35
CA PHE A 150 11.65 -4.02 4.93
C PHE A 150 11.01 -2.65 4.72
N ASN A 151 9.96 -2.32 5.48
CA ASN A 151 9.25 -1.06 5.34
C ASN A 151 10.05 0.13 5.91
N LEU A 152 10.74 -0.05 7.03
CA LEU A 152 11.61 0.98 7.59
C LEU A 152 12.70 1.40 6.61
N ARG A 153 13.39 0.45 5.97
CA ARG A 153 14.42 0.77 4.97
C ARG A 153 13.87 1.58 3.79
N TYR A 154 12.62 1.34 3.39
CA TYR A 154 11.97 2.16 2.39
C TYR A 154 11.68 3.58 2.89
N LEU A 155 11.19 3.74 4.12
CA LEU A 155 11.01 5.08 4.70
C LEU A 155 12.34 5.83 4.78
N GLU A 156 13.40 5.17 5.25
CA GLU A 156 14.75 5.74 5.35
C GLU A 156 15.33 6.12 3.97
N SER A 157 15.03 5.37 2.91
CA SER A 157 15.50 5.70 1.56
C SER A 157 14.91 6.99 1.03
N LEU A 158 13.66 7.32 1.41
CA LEU A 158 13.03 8.60 1.08
C LEU A 158 13.82 9.77 1.69
N ALA A 159 14.25 9.64 2.95
CA ALA A 159 15.04 10.66 3.63
C ALA A 159 16.43 10.83 3.00
N ALA A 160 17.02 9.75 2.48
CA ALA A 160 18.31 9.79 1.80
C ALA A 160 18.24 10.40 0.37
N GLY A 161 17.06 10.76 -0.12
CA GLY A 161 16.87 11.20 -1.52
C GLY A 161 17.18 10.10 -2.54
N LYS A 162 17.28 8.84 -2.10
CA LYS A 162 17.53 7.68 -2.96
C LYS A 162 16.18 7.09 -3.33
N GLY A 163 15.70 7.42 -4.54
CA GLY A 163 14.60 6.67 -5.14
C GLY A 163 14.99 5.19 -5.24
N VAL A 164 14.17 4.32 -4.67
CA VAL A 164 14.29 2.85 -4.82
C VAL A 164 13.55 2.43 -6.07
#